data_AF-A0A8T4WX21-F1
#
_entry.id   AF-A0A8T4WX21-F1
#
_cell.length_a   1.000
_cell.length_b   1.000
_cell.length_c   1.000
_cell.angle_alpha   90.00
_cell.angle_beta   90.00
_cell.angle_gamma   90.00
#
_symmetry.space_group_name_H-M   'P 1'
#
loop_
_entity.id
_entity.type
_entity.pdbx_description
1 polymer ?
#
loop_
_entity_poly.entity_id
_entity_poly.type
_entity_poly.pdbx_seq_one_letter_code
_entity_poly.pdbx_strand_id
1 'polypeptide(L)'
;MSLLLVCGGVFTAVTYGGDTDVKSGEEEQIDEKYITHEMTESEIKELKKDVGVKDPDKDYNEIVDGHGTGWAPPSEEDYGSMKGSTFVDDVSSDKDDLRASRDLTTKKYFPPVGNQGSQGSCAAWATGYYTNTFAQARAYDYDASSGNDEYRMSPAWIYNHVNGGEDSGATLEGCSEHVDTVGSSNWANMPYDQYDHTSWGSESAWRNAPKYRTSEFIKTHVSNTDVIKSWVNSSKLVSFAMDSNQYDWSDDDILSSQEYDAGNP
;
A
#
# COMPACT_ATOMS: atom_id res chain seq x y z
N MET A 1 -10.11 2.77 -10.50
CA MET A 1 -8.75 2.75 -9.87
C MET A 1 -8.65 1.54 -8.94
N SER A 2 -7.79 0.53 -9.11
CA SER A 2 -6.41 0.56 -9.60
C SER A 2 -6.08 -0.68 -10.42
N LEU A 3 -5.56 -0.49 -11.64
CA LEU A 3 -4.78 -1.49 -12.35
C LEU A 3 -3.56 -0.79 -12.98
N LEU A 4 -2.44 -1.52 -12.93
CA LEU A 4 -1.07 -1.20 -13.34
C LEU A 4 -0.89 -0.18 -14.49
N LEU A 5 0.06 0.75 -14.35
CA LEU A 5 1.35 0.78 -15.08
C LEU A 5 2.24 1.98 -14.65
N VAL A 6 3.52 1.87 -15.02
CA VAL A 6 4.72 2.49 -14.40
C VAL A 6 5.17 3.76 -15.13
N CYS A 7 5.55 4.81 -14.39
CA CYS A 7 6.47 5.84 -14.90
C CYS A 7 7.43 6.37 -13.80
N GLY A 8 8.70 6.53 -14.19
CA GLY A 8 9.70 7.48 -13.71
C GLY A 8 9.80 7.79 -12.21
N GLY A 9 10.13 6.81 -11.37
CA GLY A 9 10.45 7.04 -9.96
C GLY A 9 9.85 6.01 -9.00
N VAL A 10 8.93 5.19 -9.50
CA VAL A 10 8.28 4.14 -8.71
C VAL A 10 8.96 2.82 -9.01
N PHE A 11 9.67 2.30 -8.02
CA PHE A 11 10.39 1.03 -8.15
C PHE A 11 9.61 -0.12 -7.53
N THR A 12 8.74 0.15 -6.56
CA THR A 12 8.21 -0.91 -5.68
C THR A 12 6.69 -1.07 -5.80
N ALA A 13 6.24 -2.31 -5.99
CA ALA A 13 4.87 -2.73 -5.73
C ALA A 13 4.85 -3.56 -4.43
N VAL A 14 3.90 -3.28 -3.54
CA VAL A 14 3.75 -3.96 -2.24
C VAL A 14 2.41 -4.69 -2.12
N THR A 15 2.42 -5.82 -1.43
CA THR A 15 1.23 -6.56 -0.99
C THR A 15 1.51 -7.28 0.32
N TYR A 16 0.51 -7.90 0.95
CA TYR A 16 0.71 -8.69 2.16
C TYR A 16 0.97 -10.18 1.84
N GLY A 17 2.05 -10.72 2.40
CA GLY A 17 2.63 -12.03 2.08
C GLY A 17 1.78 -13.23 2.50
N GLY A 18 1.04 -13.13 3.61
CA GLY A 18 0.08 -14.14 4.08
C GLY A 18 -1.38 -13.73 3.89
N ASP A 19 -2.27 -14.70 3.65
CA ASP A 19 -3.70 -14.51 3.90
C ASP A 19 -3.88 -14.61 5.42
N THR A 20 -4.36 -13.56 6.09
CA THR A 20 -4.39 -13.54 7.56
C THR A 20 -5.41 -14.52 8.16
N ASP A 21 -5.20 -15.84 8.14
CA ASP A 21 -6.04 -16.75 8.93
C ASP A 21 -5.65 -16.65 10.41
N VAL A 22 -6.12 -15.58 11.06
CA VAL A 22 -5.89 -15.28 12.48
C VAL A 22 -6.44 -16.38 13.42
N LYS A 23 -7.06 -17.44 12.88
CA LYS A 23 -7.57 -18.57 13.66
C LYS A 23 -6.50 -19.55 14.13
N SER A 24 -5.32 -19.63 13.51
CA SER A 24 -4.30 -20.63 13.85
C SER A 24 -3.24 -20.15 14.83
N GLY A 25 -2.97 -18.84 14.91
CA GLY A 25 -1.84 -18.31 15.68
C GLY A 25 -0.47 -18.73 15.11
N GLU A 26 -0.44 -19.24 13.87
CA GLU A 26 0.77 -19.55 13.11
C GLU A 26 1.02 -18.40 12.12
N GLU A 27 2.26 -17.89 12.07
CA GLU A 27 2.68 -16.97 11.02
C GLU A 27 2.67 -17.71 9.69
N GLU A 28 1.76 -17.33 8.77
CA GLU A 28 1.74 -17.91 7.43
C GLU A 28 2.96 -17.41 6.66
N GLN A 29 3.80 -18.35 6.23
CA GLN A 29 5.00 -18.06 5.46
C GLN A 29 4.65 -17.61 4.05
N ILE A 30 5.57 -16.85 3.44
CA ILE A 30 5.49 -16.50 2.02
C ILE A 30 5.34 -17.79 1.21
N ASP A 31 4.33 -17.82 0.34
CA ASP A 31 4.03 -18.96 -0.53
C ASP A 31 5.30 -19.41 -1.27
N GLU A 32 5.64 -20.71 -1.14
CA GLU A 32 6.86 -21.32 -1.69
C GLU A 32 7.02 -21.12 -3.20
N LYS A 33 5.93 -20.76 -3.90
CA LYS A 33 6.00 -20.42 -5.33
C LYS A 33 6.81 -19.17 -5.63
N TYR A 34 7.01 -18.27 -4.66
CA TYR A 34 7.77 -17.04 -4.88
C TYR A 34 9.27 -17.27 -4.71
N ILE A 35 10.05 -16.81 -5.68
CA ILE A 35 11.51 -16.78 -5.58
C ILE A 35 11.87 -15.44 -4.95
N THR A 36 12.52 -15.50 -3.79
CA THR A 36 12.82 -14.32 -2.98
C THR A 36 14.29 -14.22 -2.61
N HIS A 37 14.71 -12.98 -2.33
CA HIS A 37 15.96 -12.69 -1.66
C HIS A 37 15.75 -11.63 -0.58
N GLU A 38 16.71 -11.53 0.33
CA GLU A 38 16.80 -10.42 1.29
C GLU A 38 17.53 -9.25 0.64
N MET A 39 16.92 -8.06 0.63
CA MET A 39 17.51 -6.87 0.00
C MET A 39 18.91 -6.58 0.55
N THR A 40 19.86 -6.43 -0.36
CA THR A 40 21.28 -6.17 -0.08
C THR A 40 21.57 -4.68 0.10
N GLU A 41 22.71 -4.37 0.74
CA GLU A 41 23.19 -2.97 0.83
C GLU A 41 23.48 -2.34 -0.53
N SER A 42 23.84 -3.14 -1.54
CA SER A 42 24.04 -2.65 -2.92
C SER A 42 22.73 -2.21 -3.54
N GLU A 43 21.68 -3.02 -3.43
CA GLU A 43 20.35 -2.71 -3.98
C GLU A 43 19.74 -1.50 -3.29
N ILE A 44 19.92 -1.37 -1.97
CA ILE A 44 19.46 -0.18 -1.23
C ILE A 44 20.19 1.07 -1.72
N LYS A 45 21.49 0.99 -2.03
CA LYS A 45 22.24 2.13 -2.60
C LYS A 45 21.77 2.49 -3.99
N GLU A 46 21.42 1.52 -4.82
CA GLU A 46 20.86 1.73 -6.15
C GLU A 46 19.47 2.35 -6.05
N LEU A 47 18.58 1.79 -5.22
CA LEU A 47 17.26 2.33 -4.95
C LEU A 47 17.35 3.78 -4.45
N LYS A 48 18.25 4.06 -3.51
CA LYS A 48 18.49 5.42 -2.98
C LYS A 48 18.98 6.40 -4.05
N LYS A 49 19.76 5.95 -5.03
CA LYS A 49 20.20 6.78 -6.14
C LYS A 49 19.04 7.12 -7.07
N ASP A 50 18.13 6.19 -7.28
CA ASP A 50 17.06 6.33 -8.25
C ASP A 50 15.80 7.01 -7.66
N VAL A 51 15.49 6.75 -6.39
CA VAL A 51 14.35 7.31 -5.64
C VAL A 51 14.70 8.61 -4.92
N GLY A 52 15.97 8.78 -4.53
CA GLY A 52 16.40 9.88 -3.67
C GLY A 52 16.16 9.61 -2.18
N VAL A 53 16.37 10.63 -1.35
CA VAL A 53 16.22 10.57 0.11
C VAL A 53 15.25 11.65 0.54
N LYS A 54 14.42 11.37 1.54
CA LYS A 54 13.55 12.38 2.16
C LYS A 54 14.35 13.60 2.57
N ASP A 55 13.96 14.76 2.06
CA ASP A 55 14.40 16.06 2.55
C ASP A 55 13.48 16.47 3.72
N PRO A 56 14.00 16.60 4.95
CA PRO A 56 13.18 16.94 6.11
C PRO A 56 12.56 18.34 6.04
N ASP A 57 13.10 19.23 5.20
CA ASP A 57 12.59 20.60 5.05
C ASP A 57 11.62 20.73 3.85
N LYS A 58 11.39 19.64 3.10
CA LYS A 58 10.47 19.61 1.95
C LYS A 58 9.10 19.08 2.36
N ASP A 59 8.07 19.85 2.05
CA ASP A 59 6.69 19.37 2.04
C ASP A 59 6.46 18.57 0.74
N TYR A 60 6.11 17.29 0.90
CA TYR A 60 5.79 16.39 -0.21
C TYR A 60 4.28 16.30 -0.48
N ASN A 61 3.43 16.95 0.31
CA ASN A 61 2.00 17.00 0.05
C ASN A 61 1.67 18.12 -0.94
N GLU A 62 1.92 17.85 -2.22
CA GLU A 62 1.44 18.72 -3.29
C GLU A 62 -0.07 18.53 -3.48
N ILE A 63 -0.79 19.60 -3.82
CA ILE A 63 -2.23 19.53 -4.07
C ILE A 63 -2.49 19.49 -5.57
N VAL A 64 -3.01 18.36 -6.06
CA VAL A 64 -3.42 18.17 -7.45
C VAL A 64 -4.92 17.94 -7.48
N ASP A 65 -5.66 18.76 -8.23
CA ASP A 65 -7.12 18.70 -8.34
C ASP A 65 -7.86 18.65 -6.99
N GLY A 66 -7.34 19.38 -6.00
CA GLY A 66 -7.91 19.47 -4.65
C GLY A 66 -7.59 18.28 -3.74
N HIS A 67 -6.74 17.35 -4.18
CA HIS A 67 -6.31 16.18 -3.41
C HIS A 67 -4.82 16.21 -3.11
N GLY A 68 -4.43 15.72 -1.94
CA GLY A 68 -3.03 15.66 -1.52
C GLY A 68 -2.25 14.52 -2.21
N THR A 69 -0.99 14.76 -2.56
CA THR A 69 -0.13 13.78 -3.23
C THR A 69 1.12 13.50 -2.41
N GLY A 70 0.93 13.10 -1.15
CA GLY A 70 2.00 12.92 -0.16
C GLY A 70 2.79 11.61 -0.27
N TRP A 71 3.20 11.19 -1.46
CA TRP A 71 4.27 10.18 -1.52
C TRP A 71 5.61 10.89 -1.30
N ALA A 72 6.33 10.49 -0.26
CA ALA A 72 7.68 10.96 0.01
C ALA A 72 8.69 9.84 -0.28
N PRO A 73 9.90 10.15 -0.79
CA PRO A 73 10.97 9.17 -0.86
C PRO A 73 11.35 8.69 0.56
N PRO A 74 11.90 7.48 0.72
CA PRO A 74 12.35 6.98 2.02
C PRO A 74 13.41 7.86 2.67
N SER A 75 13.37 7.95 4.00
CA SER A 75 14.43 8.54 4.81
C SER A 75 15.64 7.61 4.92
N GLU A 76 16.75 8.11 5.48
CA GLU A 76 17.92 7.26 5.77
C GLU A 76 17.58 6.10 6.73
N GLU A 77 16.67 6.33 7.66
CA GLU A 77 16.20 5.32 8.60
C GLU A 77 15.37 4.25 7.89
N ASP A 78 14.46 4.66 7.01
CA ASP A 78 13.65 3.74 6.19
C ASP A 78 14.53 2.87 5.29
N TYR A 79 15.55 3.44 4.64
CA TYR A 79 16.53 2.64 3.88
C TYR A 79 17.29 1.65 4.77
N GLY A 80 17.52 2.01 6.04
CA GLY A 80 18.09 1.12 7.04
C GLY A 80 17.18 -0.06 7.36
N SER A 81 15.87 0.16 7.53
CA SER A 81 14.89 -0.89 7.82
C SER A 81 14.64 -1.82 6.62
N MET A 82 14.83 -1.33 5.40
CA MET A 82 14.73 -2.16 4.18
C MET A 82 15.81 -3.24 4.08
N LYS A 83 16.94 -3.10 4.80
CA LYS A 83 18.01 -4.10 4.75
C LYS A 83 17.56 -5.42 5.37
N GLY A 84 17.66 -6.49 4.60
CA GLY A 84 17.18 -7.81 5.05
C GLY A 84 15.68 -8.02 4.85
N SER A 85 14.93 -7.03 4.35
CA SER A 85 13.52 -7.22 4.01
C SER A 85 13.36 -8.10 2.78
N THR A 86 12.29 -8.88 2.73
CA THR A 86 12.04 -9.80 1.63
C THR A 86 11.67 -9.05 0.35
N PHE A 87 12.37 -9.39 -0.73
CA PHE A 87 12.07 -8.94 -2.08
C PHE A 87 11.74 -10.14 -2.96
N VAL A 88 10.68 -10.04 -3.75
CA VAL A 88 10.20 -11.09 -4.66
C VAL A 88 10.78 -10.84 -6.04
N ASP A 89 11.69 -11.70 -6.46
CA ASP A 89 12.37 -11.62 -7.75
C ASP A 89 11.52 -12.21 -8.88
N ASP A 90 10.81 -13.29 -8.59
CA ASP A 90 10.06 -14.03 -9.60
C ASP A 90 9.01 -14.94 -8.96
N VAL A 91 8.19 -15.56 -9.80
CA VAL A 91 7.20 -16.56 -9.41
C VAL A 91 7.39 -17.82 -10.26
N SER A 92 7.51 -18.96 -9.59
CA SER A 92 7.72 -20.28 -10.20
C SER A 92 6.49 -20.88 -10.89
N SER A 93 5.38 -20.14 -10.97
CA SER A 93 4.17 -20.59 -11.65
C SER A 93 4.36 -20.64 -13.16
N ASP A 94 3.77 -21.64 -13.82
CA ASP A 94 3.66 -21.64 -15.27
C ASP A 94 2.95 -20.37 -15.72
N LYS A 95 3.55 -19.60 -16.63
CA LYS A 95 2.98 -18.33 -17.10
C LYS A 95 1.59 -18.51 -17.72
N ASP A 96 1.31 -19.71 -18.23
CA ASP A 96 0.00 -20.09 -18.77
C ASP A 96 -1.11 -20.17 -17.70
N ASP A 97 -0.75 -20.30 -16.41
CA ASP A 97 -1.70 -20.27 -15.29
C ASP A 97 -2.07 -18.84 -14.86
N LEU A 98 -1.32 -17.83 -15.33
CA LEU A 98 -1.65 -16.43 -15.06
C LEU A 98 -2.82 -15.99 -15.93
N ARG A 99 -3.94 -15.67 -15.28
CA ARG A 99 -5.14 -15.18 -15.98
C ARG A 99 -4.83 -13.90 -16.76
N ALA A 100 -5.32 -13.83 -17.99
CA ALA A 100 -5.25 -12.64 -18.83
C ALA A 100 -6.03 -11.44 -18.26
N SER A 101 -7.03 -11.70 -17.40
CA SER A 101 -7.81 -10.67 -16.72
C SER A 101 -8.32 -11.18 -15.38
N ARG A 102 -8.35 -10.28 -14.39
CA ARG A 102 -8.88 -10.53 -13.05
C ARG A 102 -9.42 -9.21 -12.50
N ASP A 103 -10.67 -9.22 -12.08
CA ASP A 103 -11.31 -8.10 -11.41
C ASP A 103 -11.66 -8.49 -9.97
N LEU A 104 -11.08 -7.77 -9.02
CA LEU A 104 -11.31 -7.96 -7.59
C LEU A 104 -12.33 -6.98 -7.01
N THR A 105 -12.75 -5.97 -7.77
CA THR A 105 -13.70 -4.92 -7.33
C THR A 105 -15.10 -5.48 -7.07
N THR A 106 -15.45 -6.58 -7.76
CA THR A 106 -16.74 -7.27 -7.60
C THR A 106 -16.82 -8.15 -6.34
N LYS A 107 -15.75 -8.25 -5.55
CA LYS A 107 -15.71 -9.06 -4.33
C LYS A 107 -16.30 -8.29 -3.16
N LYS A 108 -17.04 -8.98 -2.29
CA LYS A 108 -17.55 -8.40 -1.02
C LYS A 108 -16.46 -7.87 -0.08
N TYR A 109 -15.21 -8.26 -0.31
CA TYR A 109 -14.03 -7.82 0.45
C TYR A 109 -13.46 -6.49 -0.04
N PHE A 110 -13.89 -6.01 -1.21
CA PHE A 110 -13.41 -4.75 -1.78
C PHE A 110 -14.16 -3.59 -1.13
N PRO A 111 -13.48 -2.69 -0.38
CA PRO A 111 -14.15 -1.58 0.27
C PRO A 111 -14.64 -0.54 -0.76
N PRO A 112 -15.67 0.26 -0.43
CA PRO A 112 -16.09 1.37 -1.27
C PRO A 112 -14.94 2.35 -1.54
N VAL A 113 -15.01 3.06 -2.66
CA VAL A 113 -14.06 4.13 -2.96
C VAL A 113 -14.12 5.20 -1.86
N GLY A 114 -12.95 5.50 -1.28
CA GLY A 114 -12.80 6.54 -0.27
C GLY A 114 -12.25 7.84 -0.82
N ASN A 115 -11.98 8.80 0.07
CA ASN A 115 -11.46 10.10 -0.31
C ASN A 115 -10.49 10.62 0.77
N GLN A 116 -9.22 10.80 0.39
CA GLN A 116 -8.18 11.33 1.28
C GLN A 116 -8.29 12.85 1.48
N GLY A 117 -8.96 13.55 0.56
CA GLY A 117 -9.05 14.99 0.54
C GLY A 117 -7.67 15.65 0.37
N SER A 118 -7.44 16.76 1.06
CA SER A 118 -6.18 17.51 0.93
C SER A 118 -5.01 16.94 1.75
N GLN A 119 -5.22 15.90 2.56
CA GLN A 119 -4.17 15.31 3.38
C GLN A 119 -3.21 14.47 2.52
N GLY A 120 -1.91 14.50 2.83
CA GLY A 120 -0.85 13.76 2.13
C GLY A 120 -0.84 12.26 2.38
N SER A 121 -1.99 11.65 2.66
CA SER A 121 -2.12 10.28 3.19
C SER A 121 -2.33 9.20 2.14
N CYS A 122 -2.08 9.47 0.86
CA CYS A 122 -2.32 8.53 -0.25
C CYS A 122 -1.68 7.15 -0.03
N ALA A 123 -0.47 7.08 0.54
CA ALA A 123 0.21 5.84 0.87
C ALA A 123 -0.55 5.00 1.91
N ALA A 124 -1.08 5.64 2.96
CA ALA A 124 -1.88 5.00 4.01
C ALA A 124 -3.26 4.56 3.50
N TRP A 125 -3.85 5.32 2.58
CA TRP A 125 -5.07 4.92 1.87
C TRP A 125 -4.83 3.68 1.00
N ALA A 126 -3.76 3.66 0.22
CA ALA A 126 -3.45 2.53 -0.65
C ALA A 126 -3.17 1.25 0.13
N THR A 127 -2.24 1.30 1.08
CA THR A 127 -1.76 0.12 1.82
C THR A 127 -2.72 -0.29 2.94
N GLY A 128 -3.22 0.67 3.70
CA GLY A 128 -4.14 0.45 4.81
C GLY A 128 -5.59 0.29 4.38
N TYR A 129 -6.18 1.36 3.86
CA TYR A 129 -7.62 1.37 3.57
C TYR A 129 -8.00 0.37 2.48
N TYR A 130 -7.24 0.23 1.39
CA TYR A 130 -7.55 -0.75 0.35
C TYR A 130 -6.91 -2.11 0.63
N THR A 131 -5.58 -2.19 0.62
CA THR A 131 -4.87 -3.48 0.62
C THR A 131 -5.07 -4.25 1.92
N ASN A 132 -4.91 -3.60 3.08
CA ASN A 132 -5.11 -4.27 4.37
C ASN A 132 -6.60 -4.58 4.61
N THR A 133 -7.53 -3.65 4.36
CA THR A 133 -8.97 -3.96 4.45
C THR A 133 -9.36 -5.19 3.64
N PHE A 134 -8.91 -5.28 2.39
CA PHE A 134 -9.23 -6.43 1.54
C PHE A 134 -8.68 -7.73 2.12
N ALA A 135 -7.43 -7.72 2.59
CA ALA A 135 -6.79 -8.87 3.23
C ALA A 135 -7.55 -9.31 4.50
N GLN A 136 -7.81 -8.38 5.42
CA GLN A 136 -8.53 -8.66 6.66
C GLN A 136 -9.98 -9.07 6.42
N ALA A 137 -10.67 -8.42 5.47
CA ALA A 137 -12.03 -8.78 5.14
C ALA A 137 -12.12 -10.19 4.56
N ARG A 138 -11.15 -10.61 3.74
CA ARG A 138 -11.04 -12.00 3.27
C ARG A 138 -10.83 -12.98 4.42
N ALA A 139 -9.87 -12.68 5.28
CA ALA A 139 -9.50 -13.50 6.43
C ALA A 139 -10.66 -13.72 7.43
N TYR A 140 -11.35 -12.65 7.79
CA TYR A 140 -12.44 -12.68 8.76
C TYR A 140 -13.82 -12.89 8.12
N ASP A 141 -13.86 -13.09 6.80
CA ASP A 141 -15.07 -13.17 5.98
C ASP A 141 -16.03 -11.96 6.11
N TYR A 142 -15.48 -10.77 6.34
CA TYR A 142 -16.27 -9.53 6.41
C TYR A 142 -16.78 -9.09 5.04
N ASP A 143 -17.92 -8.41 5.04
CA ASP A 143 -18.42 -7.69 3.87
C ASP A 143 -17.97 -6.23 3.93
N ALA A 144 -16.72 -5.97 3.53
CA ALA A 144 -16.19 -4.61 3.46
C ALA A 144 -16.90 -3.76 2.40
N SER A 145 -17.45 -4.38 1.35
CA SER A 145 -18.18 -3.69 0.27
C SER A 145 -19.47 -3.02 0.75
N SER A 146 -20.01 -3.46 1.89
CA SER A 146 -21.14 -2.82 2.57
C SER A 146 -20.83 -1.40 3.05
N GLY A 147 -19.55 -1.01 3.17
CA GLY A 147 -19.14 0.26 3.76
C GLY A 147 -19.17 0.29 5.28
N ASN A 148 -19.40 -0.84 5.96
CA ASN A 148 -19.40 -0.90 7.41
C ASN A 148 -18.02 -0.50 8.00
N ASP A 149 -18.01 0.51 8.85
CA ASP A 149 -16.82 1.06 9.50
C ASP A 149 -16.07 0.07 10.40
N GLU A 150 -16.74 -0.99 10.87
CA GLU A 150 -16.06 -2.03 11.65
C GLU A 150 -15.20 -2.97 10.79
N TYR A 151 -15.49 -3.04 9.49
CA TYR A 151 -14.91 -3.99 8.54
C TYR A 151 -13.86 -3.36 7.62
N ARG A 152 -13.59 -2.06 7.77
CA ARG A 152 -12.64 -1.30 6.96
C ARG A 152 -11.58 -0.69 7.85
N MET A 153 -10.32 -0.80 7.42
CA MET A 153 -9.17 -0.27 8.15
C MET A 153 -9.09 1.24 7.99
N SER A 154 -8.65 1.93 9.06
CA SER A 154 -8.53 3.39 9.07
C SER A 154 -7.20 3.83 8.45
N PRO A 155 -7.21 4.66 7.39
CA PRO A 155 -5.98 5.26 6.88
C PRO A 155 -5.39 6.28 7.87
N ALA A 156 -6.21 6.96 8.68
CA ALA A 156 -5.73 7.89 9.72
C ALA A 156 -4.94 7.17 10.81
N TRP A 157 -5.32 5.92 11.16
CA TRP A 157 -4.54 5.11 12.09
C TRP A 157 -3.11 4.90 11.62
N ILE A 158 -2.90 4.72 10.32
CA ILE A 158 -1.55 4.47 9.79
C ILE A 158 -0.84 5.80 9.60
N TYR A 159 -1.44 6.73 8.85
CA TYR A 159 -0.79 7.98 8.46
C TYR A 159 -0.30 8.79 9.66
N ASN A 160 -1.15 8.99 10.67
CA ASN A 160 -0.83 9.82 11.83
C ASN A 160 0.34 9.27 12.67
N HIS A 161 0.67 7.98 12.53
CA HIS A 161 1.78 7.37 13.25
C HIS A 161 3.09 7.36 12.44
N VAL A 162 3.00 7.42 11.10
CA VAL A 162 4.18 7.32 10.21
C VAL A 162 4.60 8.63 9.56
N ASN A 163 3.75 9.66 9.61
CA ASN A 163 4.01 10.94 8.96
C ASN A 163 5.03 11.84 9.70
N GLY A 164 5.56 11.39 10.85
CA GLY A 164 6.51 12.16 11.64
C GLY A 164 5.91 13.38 12.36
N GLY A 165 4.58 13.47 12.46
CA GLY A 165 3.87 14.58 13.08
C GLY A 165 3.53 15.74 12.15
N GLU A 166 3.89 15.64 10.87
CA GLU A 166 3.63 16.66 9.84
C GLU A 166 2.81 16.06 8.68
N ASP A 167 2.08 16.88 7.95
CA ASP A 167 1.32 16.42 6.77
C ASP A 167 2.19 16.38 5.51
N SER A 168 3.39 15.80 5.62
CA SER A 168 4.44 15.82 4.59
C SER A 168 4.60 14.46 3.89
N GLY A 169 3.55 13.65 3.89
CA GLY A 169 3.52 12.37 3.19
C GLY A 169 4.19 11.19 3.91
N ALA A 170 4.08 10.00 3.30
CA ALA A 170 4.64 8.75 3.79
C ALA A 170 5.02 7.78 2.66
N THR A 171 5.88 6.80 2.95
CA THR A 171 6.23 5.71 2.03
C THR A 171 5.20 4.58 2.11
N LEU A 172 5.08 3.78 1.03
CA LEU A 172 4.23 2.58 1.06
C LEU A 172 4.79 1.53 2.03
N GLU A 173 6.12 1.41 2.07
CA GLU A 173 6.85 0.49 2.93
C GLU A 173 6.67 0.86 4.40
N GLY A 174 6.82 2.13 4.79
CA GLY A 174 6.63 2.56 6.18
C GLY A 174 5.18 2.40 6.64
N CYS A 175 4.20 2.67 5.77
CA CYS A 175 2.80 2.35 6.07
C CYS A 175 2.57 0.85 6.26
N SER A 176 3.18 0.01 5.43
CA SER A 176 3.03 -1.45 5.49
C SER A 176 3.73 -2.03 6.72
N GLU A 177 4.92 -1.54 7.05
CA GLU A 177 5.68 -1.91 8.25
C GLU A 177 4.91 -1.55 9.53
N HIS A 178 4.24 -0.39 9.57
CA HIS A 178 3.37 -0.05 10.70
C HIS A 178 2.20 -1.04 10.87
N VAL A 179 1.63 -1.52 9.76
CA VAL A 179 0.58 -2.56 9.80
C VAL A 179 1.13 -3.89 10.31
N ASP A 180 2.32 -4.32 9.88
CA ASP A 180 2.94 -5.56 10.36
C ASP A 180 3.26 -5.48 11.86
N THR A 181 3.87 -4.37 12.30
CA THR A 181 4.41 -4.22 13.66
C THR A 181 3.34 -3.84 14.69
N VAL A 182 2.50 -2.86 14.38
CA VAL A 182 1.49 -2.32 15.30
C VAL A 182 0.11 -2.89 15.00
N GLY A 183 -0.20 -3.13 13.73
CA GLY A 183 -1.54 -3.48 13.26
C GLY A 183 -2.31 -2.26 12.76
N SER A 184 -3.59 -2.44 12.47
CA SER A 184 -4.44 -1.37 11.96
C SER A 184 -5.77 -1.29 12.70
N SER A 185 -6.11 -0.13 13.24
CA SER A 185 -7.45 0.06 13.81
C SER A 185 -8.49 0.21 12.70
N ASN A 186 -9.70 -0.29 12.92
CA ASN A 186 -10.81 -0.06 11.99
C ASN A 186 -11.33 1.38 12.03
N TRP A 187 -12.05 1.75 10.97
CA TRP A 187 -12.62 3.08 10.77
C TRP A 187 -13.57 3.48 11.91
N ALA A 188 -14.31 2.52 12.48
CA ALA A 188 -15.22 2.79 13.60
C ALA A 188 -14.50 3.28 14.85
N ASN A 189 -13.28 2.78 15.12
CA ASN A 189 -12.49 3.17 16.29
C ASN A 189 -11.59 4.39 16.04
N MET A 190 -11.24 4.66 14.77
CA MET A 190 -10.49 5.86 14.38
C MET A 190 -10.99 6.36 13.03
N PRO A 191 -12.07 7.15 12.99
CA PRO A 191 -12.58 7.71 11.75
C PRO A 191 -11.54 8.62 11.08
N TYR A 192 -11.58 8.69 9.76
CA TYR A 192 -10.71 9.57 9.01
C TYR A 192 -11.20 11.02 9.06
N ASP A 193 -10.28 11.95 9.30
CA ASP A 193 -10.47 13.39 9.13
C ASP A 193 -9.26 13.95 8.39
N GLN A 194 -9.48 14.51 7.20
CA GLN A 194 -8.41 15.08 6.39
C GLN A 194 -7.67 16.25 7.09
N TYR A 195 -8.30 16.89 8.08
CA TYR A 195 -7.71 17.99 8.84
C TYR A 195 -7.01 17.53 10.12
N ASP A 196 -7.01 16.23 10.40
CA ASP A 196 -6.33 15.64 11.56
C ASP A 196 -5.32 14.58 11.12
N HIS A 197 -4.06 15.00 11.08
CA HIS A 197 -2.92 14.14 10.78
C HIS A 197 -2.06 13.86 12.03
N THR A 198 -2.55 14.17 13.24
CA THR A 198 -1.72 14.10 14.46
C THR A 198 -2.35 13.35 15.62
N SER A 199 -3.65 13.01 15.57
CA SER A 199 -4.27 12.18 16.61
C SER A 199 -3.73 10.76 16.62
N TRP A 200 -3.48 10.23 17.83
CA TRP A 200 -2.95 8.88 18.07
C TRP A 200 -4.06 7.83 18.31
N GLY A 201 -5.33 8.20 18.13
CA GLY A 201 -6.47 7.33 18.40
C GLY A 201 -6.81 7.17 19.90
N SER A 202 -7.94 6.51 20.18
CA SER A 202 -8.42 6.24 21.53
C SER A 202 -7.87 4.92 22.08
N GLU A 203 -8.11 4.63 23.36
CA GLU A 203 -7.78 3.33 23.95
C GLU A 203 -8.43 2.16 23.18
N SER A 204 -9.64 2.33 22.66
CA SER A 204 -10.31 1.29 21.87
C SER A 204 -9.61 1.04 20.54
N ALA A 205 -9.10 2.09 19.88
CA ALA A 205 -8.29 1.95 18.67
C ALA A 205 -6.99 1.17 18.94
N TRP A 206 -6.28 1.51 20.01
CA TRP A 206 -5.07 0.78 20.44
C TRP A 206 -5.32 -0.68 20.80
N ARG A 207 -6.48 -1.00 21.39
CA ARG A 207 -6.88 -2.38 21.67
C ARG A 207 -7.33 -3.13 20.41
N ASN A 208 -7.85 -2.42 19.42
CA ASN A 208 -8.34 -2.98 18.17
C ASN A 208 -7.20 -3.31 17.19
N ALA A 209 -6.21 -2.42 17.06
CA ALA A 209 -5.19 -2.50 16.03
C ALA A 209 -4.42 -3.83 15.97
N PRO A 210 -3.95 -4.42 17.10
CA PRO A 210 -3.17 -5.66 17.06
C PRO A 210 -3.91 -6.85 16.45
N LYS A 211 -5.25 -6.83 16.39
CA LYS A 211 -6.08 -7.87 15.74
C LYS A 211 -5.85 -7.93 14.23
N TYR A 212 -5.45 -6.82 13.62
CA TYR A 212 -5.33 -6.63 12.18
C TYR A 212 -3.88 -6.41 11.76
N ARG A 213 -2.94 -7.03 12.48
CA ARG A 213 -1.57 -7.19 12.00
C ARG A 213 -1.54 -8.14 10.81
N THR A 214 -0.57 -7.91 9.94
CA THR A 214 -0.15 -8.81 8.89
C THR A 214 1.16 -9.46 9.29
N SER A 215 1.47 -10.65 8.74
CA SER A 215 2.70 -11.36 9.08
C SER A 215 3.93 -10.65 8.52
N GLU A 216 3.86 -10.33 7.23
CA GLU A 216 4.90 -9.63 6.50
C GLU A 216 4.30 -8.99 5.24
N PHE A 217 4.67 -7.76 4.92
CA PHE A 217 4.51 -7.21 3.58
C PHE A 217 5.66 -7.66 2.67
N ILE A 218 5.32 -8.06 1.45
CA ILE A 218 6.29 -8.42 0.42
C ILE A 218 6.27 -7.37 -0.68
N LYS A 219 7.42 -7.25 -1.36
CA LYS A 219 7.60 -6.26 -2.41
C LYS A 219 8.32 -6.82 -3.62
N THR A 220 8.07 -6.23 -4.78
CA THR A 220 8.74 -6.56 -6.03
C THR A 220 8.92 -5.30 -6.87
N HIS A 221 9.74 -5.38 -7.90
CA HIS A 221 9.85 -4.28 -8.84
C HIS A 221 8.53 -4.12 -9.63
N VAL A 222 8.05 -2.90 -9.84
CA VAL A 222 6.79 -2.66 -10.57
C VAL A 222 6.77 -3.21 -12.01
N SER A 223 7.95 -3.41 -12.62
CA SER A 223 8.07 -4.06 -13.94
C SER A 223 7.91 -5.58 -13.90
N ASN A 224 7.89 -6.19 -12.70
CA ASN A 224 7.71 -7.62 -12.51
C ASN A 224 6.23 -8.01 -12.62
N THR A 225 5.70 -7.86 -13.84
CA THR A 225 4.27 -8.04 -14.09
C THR A 225 3.78 -9.46 -13.84
N ASP A 226 4.65 -10.48 -13.92
CA ASP A 226 4.27 -11.87 -13.65
C ASP A 226 4.05 -12.09 -12.15
N VAL A 227 4.93 -11.57 -11.28
CA VAL A 227 4.73 -11.57 -9.82
C VAL A 227 3.47 -10.78 -9.46
N ILE A 228 3.28 -9.58 -9.99
CA ILE A 228 2.09 -8.76 -9.69
C ILE A 228 0.80 -9.47 -10.12
N LYS A 229 0.77 -10.07 -11.32
CA LYS A 229 -0.38 -10.87 -11.78
C LYS A 229 -0.64 -12.06 -10.87
N SER A 230 0.40 -12.73 -10.37
CA SER A 230 0.25 -13.86 -9.48
C SER A 230 -0.36 -13.47 -8.13
N TRP A 231 -0.03 -12.27 -7.60
CA TRP A 231 -0.65 -11.70 -6.40
C TRP A 231 -2.14 -11.44 -6.62
N VAL A 232 -2.49 -10.76 -7.71
CA VAL A 232 -3.89 -10.47 -8.07
C VAL A 232 -4.67 -11.77 -8.33
N ASN A 233 -4.06 -12.78 -8.96
CA ASN A 233 -4.67 -14.10 -9.15
C ASN A 233 -4.91 -14.84 -7.83
N SER A 234 -4.06 -14.61 -6.84
CA SER A 234 -4.21 -15.10 -5.47
C SER A 234 -5.20 -14.26 -4.66
N SER A 235 -5.93 -13.32 -5.28
CA SER A 235 -6.85 -12.39 -4.61
C SER A 235 -6.14 -11.52 -3.56
N LYS A 236 -4.99 -10.96 -3.94
CA LYS A 236 -4.30 -9.93 -3.16
C LYS A 236 -4.32 -8.62 -3.93
N LEU A 237 -4.64 -7.53 -3.22
CA LEU A 237 -4.50 -6.18 -3.79
C LEU A 237 -3.02 -5.77 -3.75
N VAL A 238 -2.66 -4.89 -4.67
CA VAL A 238 -1.28 -4.43 -4.84
C VAL A 238 -1.28 -2.91 -4.79
N SER A 239 -0.43 -2.35 -3.94
CA SER A 239 -0.22 -0.91 -3.84
C SER A 239 1.10 -0.55 -4.52
N PHE A 240 1.09 0.52 -5.30
CA PHE A 240 2.25 1.11 -5.95
C PHE A 240 2.00 2.61 -6.12
N ALA A 241 3.06 3.41 -6.19
CA ALA A 241 2.96 4.86 -6.38
C ALA A 241 2.95 5.21 -7.88
N MET A 242 2.61 6.47 -8.19
CA MET A 242 2.74 7.06 -9.52
C MET A 242 2.80 8.58 -9.38
N ASP A 243 3.50 9.25 -10.30
CA ASP A 243 3.49 10.70 -10.36
C ASP A 243 2.16 11.20 -10.92
N SER A 244 1.40 11.90 -10.08
CA SER A 244 0.09 12.46 -10.40
C SER A 244 0.13 13.52 -11.50
N ASN A 245 1.27 14.17 -11.75
CA ASN A 245 1.39 15.22 -12.77
C ASN A 245 1.48 14.67 -14.19
N GLN A 246 1.68 13.35 -14.36
CA GLN A 246 1.83 12.70 -15.66
C GLN A 246 0.49 12.24 -16.26
N TYR A 247 -0.64 12.46 -15.58
CA TYR A 247 -1.94 11.90 -15.96
C TYR A 247 -3.09 12.90 -15.88
N ASP A 248 -3.96 12.90 -16.89
CA ASP A 248 -5.22 13.66 -16.92
C ASP A 248 -6.41 12.69 -16.79
N TRP A 249 -7.15 12.81 -15.68
CA TRP A 249 -8.15 11.84 -15.22
C TRP A 249 -9.55 12.08 -15.78
N SER A 250 -9.66 12.31 -17.09
CA SER A 250 -10.81 13.01 -17.66
C SER A 250 -12.07 12.18 -17.92
N ASP A 251 -12.03 10.85 -18.08
CA ASP A 251 -13.20 10.18 -18.69
C ASP A 251 -13.77 8.90 -18.04
N ASP A 252 -13.02 7.96 -17.43
CA ASP A 252 -13.63 6.67 -17.03
C ASP A 252 -13.03 5.95 -15.79
N ASP A 253 -12.22 6.62 -14.95
CA ASP A 253 -11.56 6.05 -13.75
C ASP A 253 -10.70 4.77 -13.99
N ILE A 254 -10.47 4.43 -15.27
CA ILE A 254 -9.58 3.36 -15.75
C ILE A 254 -8.32 4.04 -16.28
N LEU A 255 -7.19 3.78 -15.64
CA LEU A 255 -5.89 4.12 -16.20
C LEU A 255 -5.60 3.23 -17.41
N SER A 256 -5.40 3.85 -18.57
CA SER A 256 -4.85 3.23 -19.76
C SER A 256 -3.65 4.04 -20.24
N SER A 257 -3.02 3.59 -21.33
CA SER A 257 -1.94 4.36 -21.95
C SER A 257 -2.42 5.65 -22.62
N GLN A 258 -3.73 5.92 -22.65
CA GLN A 258 -4.32 7.10 -23.29
C GLN A 258 -4.29 8.32 -22.38
N GLU A 259 -4.33 8.11 -21.06
CA GLU A 259 -4.33 9.17 -20.05
C GLU A 259 -2.91 9.60 -19.64
N TYR A 260 -1.87 8.94 -20.16
CA TYR A 260 -0.46 9.22 -19.86
C TYR A 260 0.15 10.25 -20.82
N ASP A 261 0.73 11.33 -20.28
CA ASP A 261 1.52 12.31 -21.04
C ASP A 261 3.01 12.22 -20.68
N ALA A 262 3.83 11.72 -21.60
CA ALA A 262 5.29 11.65 -21.44
C ALA A 262 5.99 13.02 -21.55
N GLY A 263 5.25 14.10 -21.84
CA GLY A 263 5.77 15.42 -22.15
C GLY A 263 6.07 16.32 -20.95
N ASN A 264 5.70 15.95 -19.73
CA ASN A 264 5.78 16.82 -18.56
C ASN A 264 6.44 16.15 -17.35
N PRO A 265 7.75 15.80 -17.43
CA PRO A 265 8.49 15.09 -16.36
C PRO A 265 8.67 15.89 -15.07
#